data_AF-A0A1Y5ZE23-F1
#
_entry.id   AF-A0A1Y5ZE23-F1
#
_cell.length_a   1.000
_cell.length_b   1.000
_cell.length_c   1.000
_cell.angle_alpha   90.00
_cell.angle_beta   90.00
_cell.angle_gamma   90.00
#
_symmetry.space_group_name_H-M   'P 1'
#
loop_
_entity.id
_entity.type
_entity.pdbx_description
1 polymer ?
#
loop_
_entity_poly.entity_id
_entity_poly.type
_entity_poly.pdbx_seq_one_letter_code
_entity_poly.pdbx_strand_id
1 'polypeptide(L)'
;MNSIKLEGLEGLKTLKKELEQEQSKLSQYEQHPQYNLIKKARNKEKLTVEEQISYLKFKGITFDHTSELEAKTHLAENSYYYKITAYRKNFLKNTENKYRNLDFANLKDLAVIDMHLRYLLLKLSLDIEHAIKTKLMNLITASDEDGYMIVEEYNDYQYNSINDSKLTSEQKKQRKDNYVHSSVNILKGSENPQGYHRDLYEKHNNQPSIWVLIELMSYGQVASFIKFYVERKKFGYKELKNASDFMHFSKNIRDSAAHSRPVLLNIIEPLQFTGRPYPKQKLKQYLFDARIPKRLVNTYLTNVKTHDLCTLLYLHDNYVKGSRAREERKKELINLFQRARREKKLYKESQELGEILLILGTLIRRYNY
;
A
#
# COMPACT_ATOMS: atom_id res chain seq x y z
N MET A 1 36.98 -22.72 24.45
CA MET A 1 36.83 -21.24 24.46
C MET A 1 36.13 -20.85 23.17
N ASN A 2 34.84 -20.52 23.25
CA ASN A 2 34.01 -20.26 22.07
C ASN A 2 34.37 -18.91 21.44
N SER A 3 34.79 -18.95 20.17
CA SER A 3 35.00 -17.76 19.34
C SER A 3 33.65 -17.09 19.08
N ILE A 4 33.41 -15.95 19.71
CA ILE A 4 32.33 -15.04 19.33
C ILE A 4 32.61 -14.62 17.88
N LYS A 5 31.72 -14.95 16.94
CA LYS A 5 31.85 -14.61 15.52
C LYS A 5 32.02 -13.09 15.37
N LEU A 6 33.00 -12.67 14.56
CA LEU A 6 33.34 -11.27 14.27
C LEU A 6 32.15 -10.41 13.82
N GLU A 7 31.15 -11.01 13.16
CA GLU A 7 29.90 -10.34 12.75
C GLU A 7 29.08 -9.82 13.95
N GLY A 8 29.14 -10.48 15.11
CA GLY A 8 28.48 -10.01 16.34
C GLY A 8 29.15 -8.77 16.95
N LEU A 9 30.45 -8.58 16.73
CA LEU A 9 31.22 -7.44 17.22
C LEU A 9 30.97 -6.17 16.39
N GLU A 10 30.74 -6.29 15.07
CA GLU A 10 30.34 -5.16 14.22
C GLU A 10 28.93 -4.66 14.54
N GLY A 11 27.99 -5.57 14.80
CA GLY A 11 26.65 -5.21 15.29
C GLY A 11 26.68 -4.45 16.61
N LEU A 12 27.52 -4.87 17.56
CA LEU A 12 27.70 -4.19 18.85
C LEU A 12 28.38 -2.82 18.72
N LYS A 13 29.36 -2.67 17.82
CA LYS A 13 29.98 -1.36 17.53
C LYS A 13 28.99 -0.38 16.89
N THR A 14 28.11 -0.88 16.03
CA THR A 14 27.05 -0.08 15.40
C THR A 14 26.02 0.36 16.44
N LEU A 15 25.57 -0.55 17.30
CA LEU A 15 24.64 -0.26 18.38
C LEU A 15 25.23 0.76 19.39
N LYS A 16 26.51 0.62 19.73
CA LYS A 16 27.21 1.57 20.61
C LYS A 16 27.28 2.97 20.00
N LYS A 17 27.62 3.08 18.71
CA LYS A 17 27.59 4.36 17.99
C LYS A 17 26.19 4.97 17.93
N GLU A 18 25.15 4.15 17.72
CA GLU A 18 23.76 4.61 17.74
C GLU A 18 23.37 5.15 19.12
N LEU A 19 23.72 4.43 20.20
CA LEU A 19 23.48 4.86 21.59
C LEU A 19 24.24 6.14 21.96
N GLU A 20 25.50 6.27 21.55
CA GLU A 20 26.31 7.47 21.76
C GLU A 20 25.74 8.69 21.00
N GLN A 21 25.27 8.48 19.76
CA GLN A 21 24.59 9.52 18.98
C GLN A 21 23.23 9.91 19.59
N GLU A 22 22.50 8.96 20.16
CA GLU A 22 21.23 9.22 20.85
C GLU A 22 21.42 9.99 22.16
N GLN A 23 22.43 9.64 22.96
CA GLN A 23 22.81 10.35 24.18
C GLN A 23 23.31 11.76 23.88
N SER A 24 24.19 11.95 22.89
CA SER A 24 24.66 13.26 22.44
C SER A 24 23.53 14.17 21.94
N LYS A 25 22.51 13.59 21.29
CA LYS A 25 21.31 14.35 20.92
C LYS A 25 20.43 14.68 22.12
N LEU A 26 20.50 13.93 23.23
CA LEU A 26 19.64 14.14 24.41
C LEU A 26 20.23 15.23 25.31
N SER A 27 21.55 15.27 25.42
CA SER A 27 22.27 16.26 26.24
C SER A 27 21.99 17.70 25.82
N GLN A 28 21.77 17.96 24.51
CA GLN A 28 21.38 19.30 24.02
C GLN A 28 20.06 19.83 24.61
N TYR A 29 19.25 18.99 25.24
CA TYR A 29 17.97 19.35 25.85
C TYR A 29 17.97 19.27 27.38
N GLU A 30 19.10 18.99 28.03
CA GLU A 30 19.16 18.81 29.50
C GLU A 30 18.64 20.01 30.29
N GLN A 31 18.85 21.22 29.76
CA GLN A 31 18.36 22.46 30.35
C GLN A 31 16.96 22.87 29.87
N HIS A 32 16.33 22.09 28.98
CA HIS A 32 15.01 22.43 28.43
C HIS A 32 13.93 22.17 29.50
N PRO A 33 12.95 23.07 29.71
CA PRO A 33 11.90 22.90 30.73
C PRO A 33 11.09 21.60 30.58
N GLN A 34 11.03 21.05 29.36
CA GLN A 34 10.34 19.80 29.04
C GLN A 34 11.29 18.58 28.92
N TYR A 35 12.51 18.64 29.46
CA TYR A 35 13.53 17.58 29.33
C TYR A 35 12.99 16.18 29.66
N ASN A 36 12.26 16.03 30.78
CA ASN A 36 11.68 14.76 31.20
C ASN A 36 10.71 14.19 30.15
N LEU A 37 9.86 15.04 29.56
CA LEU A 37 8.95 14.64 28.48
C LEU A 37 9.72 14.23 27.22
N ILE A 38 10.77 14.96 26.85
CA ILE A 38 11.61 14.65 25.68
C ILE A 38 12.30 13.30 25.88
N LYS A 39 12.86 13.06 27.06
CA LYS A 39 13.49 11.80 27.46
C LYS A 39 12.50 10.64 27.37
N LYS A 40 11.32 10.79 27.99
CA LYS A 40 10.23 9.81 27.95
C LYS A 40 9.84 9.43 26.52
N ALA A 41 9.62 10.42 25.67
CA ALA A 41 9.23 10.20 24.27
C ALA A 41 10.32 9.48 23.46
N ARG A 42 11.61 9.76 23.73
CA ARG A 42 12.73 9.07 23.04
C ARG A 42 12.92 7.64 23.51
N ASN A 43 12.73 7.38 24.80
CA ASN A 43 12.71 6.03 25.36
C ASN A 43 11.51 5.21 24.88
N LYS A 44 10.60 5.79 24.08
CA LYS A 44 9.35 5.19 23.59
C LYS A 44 8.43 4.76 24.74
N GLU A 45 8.52 5.46 25.87
CA GLU A 45 7.63 5.27 27.00
C GLU A 45 6.23 5.80 26.66
N LYS A 46 5.20 5.26 27.33
CA LYS A 46 3.81 5.66 27.11
C LYS A 46 3.58 7.11 27.54
N LEU A 47 3.12 7.94 26.61
CA LEU A 47 2.71 9.32 26.88
C LEU A 47 1.22 9.40 27.20
N THR A 48 0.84 10.16 28.24
CA THR A 48 -0.53 10.60 28.48
C THR A 48 -1.00 11.54 27.36
N VAL A 49 -2.31 11.80 27.25
CA VAL A 49 -2.82 12.71 26.21
C VAL A 49 -2.25 14.13 26.39
N GLU A 50 -2.10 14.60 27.63
CA GLU A 50 -1.45 15.88 27.95
C GLU A 50 0.02 15.94 27.52
N GLU A 51 0.76 14.86 27.79
CA GLU A 51 2.15 14.71 27.37
C GLU A 51 2.27 14.64 25.84
N GLN A 52 1.32 13.99 25.16
CA GLN A 52 1.26 13.96 23.70
C GLN A 52 1.09 15.36 23.11
N ILE A 53 0.15 16.15 23.61
CA ILE A 53 -0.06 17.55 23.16
C ILE A 53 1.20 18.38 23.40
N SER A 54 1.77 18.29 24.62
CA SER A 54 3.00 19.00 24.99
C SER A 54 4.17 18.63 24.08
N TYR A 55 4.29 17.34 23.71
CA TYR A 55 5.34 16.88 22.83
C TYR A 55 5.12 17.30 21.37
N LEU A 56 3.87 17.37 20.89
CA LEU A 56 3.57 17.92 19.56
C LEU A 56 4.01 19.39 19.45
N LYS A 57 3.70 20.20 20.48
CA LYS A 57 4.16 21.59 20.57
C LYS A 57 5.68 21.69 20.59
N PHE A 58 6.35 20.86 21.39
CA PHE A 58 7.82 20.78 21.39
C PHE A 58 8.39 20.48 20.00
N LYS A 59 7.72 19.62 19.22
CA LYS A 59 8.08 19.31 17.84
C LYS A 59 7.68 20.39 16.83
N GLY A 60 7.14 21.54 17.27
CA GLY A 60 6.76 22.67 16.40
C GLY A 60 5.41 22.51 15.71
N ILE A 61 4.52 21.66 16.23
CA ILE A 61 3.16 21.53 15.72
C ILE A 61 2.25 22.50 16.47
N THR A 62 1.52 23.33 15.72
CA THR A 62 0.64 24.39 16.24
C THR A 62 -0.79 23.87 16.49
N PHE A 63 -1.59 24.69 17.17
CA PHE A 63 -3.00 24.43 17.52
C PHE A 63 -3.87 25.67 17.21
N ASP A 64 -3.53 26.36 16.13
CA ASP A 64 -4.12 27.64 15.71
C ASP A 64 -5.46 27.43 15.00
N HIS A 65 -5.70 26.23 14.46
CA HIS A 65 -6.92 25.86 13.72
C HIS A 65 -7.72 24.73 14.39
N THR A 66 -7.30 24.25 15.55
CA THR A 66 -8.02 23.27 16.39
C THR A 66 -7.56 23.47 17.82
N SER A 67 -8.49 23.66 18.75
CA SER A 67 -8.14 23.89 20.15
C SER A 67 -7.45 22.66 20.76
N GLU A 68 -6.64 22.86 21.79
CA GLU A 68 -6.01 21.74 22.51
C GLU A 68 -7.04 20.80 23.12
N LEU A 69 -8.17 21.32 23.60
CA LEU A 69 -9.26 20.49 24.12
C LEU A 69 -9.83 19.59 23.03
N GLU A 70 -10.14 20.13 21.86
CA GLU A 70 -10.61 19.34 20.72
C GLU A 70 -9.57 18.33 20.25
N ALA A 71 -8.28 18.68 20.28
CA ALA A 71 -7.21 17.77 19.92
C ALA A 71 -7.09 16.61 20.91
N LYS A 72 -7.23 16.87 22.22
CA LYS A 72 -7.26 15.84 23.27
C LYS A 72 -8.45 14.91 23.09
N THR A 73 -9.65 15.45 22.88
CA THR A 73 -10.86 14.65 22.59
C THR A 73 -10.65 13.79 21.34
N HIS A 74 -10.06 14.34 20.28
CA HIS A 74 -9.78 13.58 19.07
C HIS A 74 -8.79 12.43 19.29
N LEU A 75 -7.73 12.64 20.09
CA LEU A 75 -6.76 11.61 20.47
C LEU A 75 -7.31 10.56 21.44
N ALA A 76 -8.40 10.86 22.15
CA ALA A 76 -9.04 9.94 23.08
C ALA A 76 -10.14 9.10 22.41
N GLU A 77 -10.92 9.69 21.50
CA GLU A 77 -12.17 9.09 21.02
C GLU A 77 -12.15 8.70 19.54
N ASN A 78 -11.39 9.40 18.71
CA ASN A 78 -11.52 9.32 17.25
C ASN A 78 -10.29 8.72 16.54
N SER A 79 -9.11 8.83 17.15
CA SER A 79 -7.86 8.30 16.64
C SER A 79 -6.88 8.10 17.80
N TYR A 80 -5.69 7.56 17.53
CA TYR A 80 -4.59 7.47 18.49
C TYR A 80 -3.34 8.17 17.97
N TYR A 81 -2.47 8.56 18.90
CA TYR A 81 -1.28 9.38 18.65
C TYR A 81 -0.42 8.91 17.48
N TYR A 82 -0.10 7.61 17.43
CA TYR A 82 0.77 7.07 16.38
C TYR A 82 0.15 7.23 14.98
N LYS A 83 -1.17 7.03 14.85
CA LYS A 83 -1.88 7.10 13.56
C LYS A 83 -1.98 8.54 13.06
N ILE A 84 -2.38 9.47 13.91
CA ILE A 84 -2.55 10.88 13.49
C ILE A 84 -1.21 11.53 13.18
N THR A 85 -0.19 11.23 13.98
CA THR A 85 1.13 11.82 13.77
C THR A 85 1.82 11.25 12.53
N ALA A 86 1.40 10.11 11.97
CA ALA A 86 2.00 9.54 10.76
C ALA A 86 2.06 10.57 9.61
N TYR A 87 1.03 11.39 9.45
CA TYR A 87 0.92 12.38 8.38
C TYR A 87 1.90 13.56 8.52
N ARG A 88 2.55 13.74 9.67
CA ARG A 88 3.61 14.74 9.87
C ARG A 88 4.79 14.57 8.92
N LYS A 89 4.97 13.35 8.38
CA LYS A 89 6.01 13.02 7.39
C LYS A 89 5.81 13.74 6.05
N ASN A 90 4.65 14.36 5.84
CA ASN A 90 4.40 15.19 4.66
C ASN A 90 4.77 16.67 4.86
N PHE A 91 5.41 17.02 5.97
CA PHE A 91 5.74 18.39 6.32
C PHE A 91 7.23 18.53 6.61
N LEU A 92 7.79 19.65 6.17
CA LEU A 92 9.20 19.96 6.33
C LEU A 92 9.52 20.35 7.77
N LYS A 93 10.80 20.19 8.13
CA LYS A 93 11.33 20.62 9.41
C LYS A 93 12.37 21.72 9.24
N ASN A 94 12.52 22.55 10.27
CA ASN A 94 13.61 23.49 10.38
C ASN A 94 14.93 22.80 10.81
N THR A 95 16.00 23.59 10.89
CA THR A 95 17.32 23.16 11.36
C THR A 95 17.31 22.64 12.80
N GLU A 96 16.37 23.11 13.64
CA GLU A 96 16.13 22.60 15.01
C GLU A 96 15.28 21.31 15.06
N ASN A 97 14.98 20.68 13.91
CA ASN A 97 14.17 19.46 13.83
C ASN A 97 12.73 19.62 14.37
N LYS A 98 12.18 20.84 14.27
CA LYS A 98 10.77 21.20 14.52
C LYS A 98 10.03 21.35 13.18
N TYR A 99 8.78 20.93 13.11
CA TYR A 99 7.95 21.08 11.91
C TYR A 99 7.67 22.54 11.61
N ARG A 100 7.58 22.87 10.31
CA ARG A 100 7.18 24.19 9.82
C ARG A 100 5.79 24.07 9.20
N ASN A 101 4.95 25.09 9.40
CA ASN A 101 3.63 25.20 8.77
C ASN A 101 2.77 23.94 8.95
N LEU A 102 2.80 23.37 10.16
CA LEU A 102 2.06 22.16 10.50
C LEU A 102 1.21 22.41 11.76
N ASP A 103 -0.10 22.44 11.56
CA ASP A 103 -1.09 22.48 12.62
C ASP A 103 -1.63 21.08 12.93
N PHE A 104 -2.13 20.86 14.15
CA PHE A 104 -2.87 19.64 14.48
C PHE A 104 -4.09 19.45 13.55
N ALA A 105 -4.74 20.54 13.11
CA ALA A 105 -5.82 20.50 12.14
C ALA A 105 -5.42 19.86 10.80
N ASN A 106 -4.20 20.08 10.32
CA ASN A 106 -3.69 19.43 9.10
C ASN A 106 -3.64 17.91 9.26
N LEU A 107 -3.15 17.44 10.41
CA LEU A 107 -3.01 16.00 10.70
C LEU A 107 -4.39 15.34 10.80
N LYS A 108 -5.34 15.99 11.48
CA LYS A 108 -6.73 15.56 11.60
C LYS A 108 -7.39 15.50 10.22
N ASP A 109 -7.24 16.54 9.39
CA ASP A 109 -7.86 16.60 8.06
C ASP A 109 -7.26 15.54 7.11
N LEU A 110 -5.94 15.37 7.08
CA LEU A 110 -5.28 14.30 6.31
C LEU A 110 -5.74 12.91 6.75
N ALA A 111 -5.93 12.68 8.05
CA ALA A 111 -6.43 11.40 8.56
C ALA A 111 -7.84 11.06 8.04
N VAL A 112 -8.71 12.08 7.97
CA VAL A 112 -10.07 11.92 7.44
C VAL A 112 -10.04 11.69 5.92
N ILE A 113 -9.25 12.47 5.17
CA ILE A 113 -9.08 12.29 3.71
C ILE A 113 -8.54 10.88 3.43
N ASP A 114 -7.52 10.44 4.16
CA ASP A 114 -6.91 9.11 4.02
C ASP A 114 -7.93 7.98 4.29
N MET A 115 -8.80 8.15 5.29
CA MET A 115 -9.87 7.19 5.55
C MET A 115 -10.84 7.06 4.37
N HIS A 116 -11.36 8.18 3.86
CA HIS A 116 -12.24 8.15 2.69
C HIS A 116 -11.54 7.57 1.45
N LEU A 117 -10.27 7.93 1.26
CA LEU A 117 -9.43 7.38 0.21
C LEU A 117 -9.32 5.86 0.35
N ARG A 118 -8.98 5.31 1.52
CA ARG A 118 -8.87 3.86 1.73
C ARG A 118 -10.16 3.11 1.41
N TYR A 119 -11.32 3.62 1.81
CA TYR A 119 -12.59 2.98 1.47
C TYR A 119 -12.85 2.95 -0.03
N LEU A 120 -12.54 4.03 -0.73
CA LEU A 120 -12.66 4.08 -2.18
C LEU A 120 -11.65 3.16 -2.88
N LEU A 121 -10.40 3.12 -2.41
CA LEU A 121 -9.37 2.24 -2.97
C LEU A 121 -9.73 0.76 -2.82
N LEU A 122 -10.36 0.38 -1.71
CA LEU A 122 -10.86 -0.99 -1.51
C LEU A 122 -11.95 -1.31 -2.54
N LYS A 123 -12.92 -0.42 -2.73
CA LYS A 123 -13.98 -0.57 -3.73
C LYS A 123 -13.42 -0.70 -5.15
N LEU A 124 -12.51 0.19 -5.56
CA LEU A 124 -11.82 0.11 -6.86
C LEU A 124 -11.07 -1.22 -7.03
N SER A 125 -10.45 -1.72 -5.96
CA SER A 125 -9.73 -3.00 -6.01
C SER A 125 -10.67 -4.20 -6.23
N LEU A 126 -11.85 -4.19 -5.61
CA LEU A 126 -12.88 -5.21 -5.82
C LEU A 126 -13.41 -5.18 -7.26
N ASP A 127 -13.66 -3.98 -7.79
CA ASP A 127 -14.12 -3.79 -9.17
C ASP A 127 -13.08 -4.33 -10.19
N ILE A 128 -11.80 -4.04 -9.96
CA ILE A 128 -10.68 -4.56 -10.78
C ILE A 128 -10.58 -6.08 -10.68
N GLU A 129 -10.61 -6.64 -9.46
CA GLU A 129 -10.50 -8.08 -9.24
C GLU A 129 -11.60 -8.82 -9.99
N HIS A 130 -12.84 -8.37 -9.83
CA HIS A 130 -14.00 -8.94 -10.51
C HIS A 130 -13.84 -8.86 -12.04
N ALA A 131 -13.57 -7.66 -12.58
CA ALA A 131 -13.43 -7.48 -14.03
C ALA A 131 -12.33 -8.34 -14.65
N ILE A 132 -11.20 -8.51 -13.96
CA ILE A 132 -10.09 -9.36 -14.42
C ILE A 132 -10.46 -10.84 -14.32
N LYS A 133 -11.09 -11.29 -13.21
CA LYS A 133 -11.59 -12.67 -13.08
C LYS A 133 -12.57 -13.01 -14.21
N THR A 134 -13.56 -12.15 -14.46
CA THR A 134 -14.53 -12.33 -15.55
C THR A 134 -13.83 -12.36 -16.91
N LYS A 135 -12.88 -11.45 -17.16
CA LYS A 135 -12.13 -11.44 -18.42
C LYS A 135 -11.35 -12.73 -18.63
N LEU A 136 -10.62 -13.19 -17.60
CA LEU A 136 -9.88 -14.45 -17.63
C LEU A 136 -10.80 -15.65 -17.91
N MET A 137 -11.95 -15.72 -17.24
CA MET A 137 -12.91 -16.81 -17.43
C MET A 137 -13.54 -16.83 -18.81
N ASN A 138 -13.86 -15.66 -19.35
CA ASN A 138 -14.35 -15.57 -20.73
C ASN A 138 -13.29 -16.04 -21.74
N LEU A 139 -12.00 -15.74 -21.51
CA LEU A 139 -10.92 -16.22 -22.37
C LEU A 139 -10.76 -17.73 -22.32
N ILE A 140 -10.77 -18.32 -21.12
CA ILE A 140 -10.68 -19.77 -20.94
C ILE A 140 -11.91 -20.48 -21.52
N THR A 141 -13.11 -19.91 -21.36
CA THR A 141 -14.35 -20.50 -21.92
C THR A 141 -14.38 -20.44 -23.44
N ALA A 142 -13.76 -19.43 -24.05
CA ALA A 142 -13.71 -19.25 -25.48
C ALA A 142 -12.58 -20.06 -26.16
N SER A 143 -11.77 -20.80 -25.40
CA SER A 143 -10.70 -21.64 -25.92
C SER A 143 -11.05 -23.13 -25.79
N ASP A 144 -10.30 -23.97 -26.50
CA ASP A 144 -10.38 -25.44 -26.37
C ASP A 144 -9.49 -25.96 -25.22
N GLU A 145 -9.04 -25.09 -24.31
CA GLU A 145 -8.16 -25.47 -23.21
C GLU A 145 -8.93 -26.19 -22.11
N ASP A 146 -8.40 -27.31 -21.61
CA ASP A 146 -8.97 -27.99 -20.46
C ASP A 146 -8.68 -27.20 -19.16
N GLY A 147 -9.74 -26.77 -18.49
CA GLY A 147 -9.69 -26.04 -17.23
C GLY A 147 -8.94 -26.79 -16.12
N TYR A 148 -9.00 -28.13 -16.07
CA TYR A 148 -8.24 -28.91 -15.10
C TYR A 148 -6.74 -28.93 -15.42
N MET A 149 -6.39 -29.05 -16.70
CA MET A 149 -4.99 -28.98 -17.14
C MET A 149 -4.38 -27.61 -16.85
N ILE A 150 -5.14 -26.52 -17.03
CA ILE A 150 -4.69 -25.17 -16.65
C ILE A 150 -4.35 -25.10 -15.15
N VAL A 151 -5.11 -25.77 -14.28
CA VAL A 151 -4.85 -25.81 -12.84
C VAL A 151 -3.53 -26.55 -12.53
N GLU A 152 -3.30 -27.70 -13.17
CA GLU A 152 -2.06 -28.45 -12.98
C GLU A 152 -0.83 -27.69 -13.49
N GLU A 153 -0.93 -27.08 -14.66
CA GLU A 153 0.14 -26.24 -15.17
C GLU A 153 0.45 -25.03 -14.27
N TYR A 154 -0.56 -24.48 -13.58
CA TYR A 154 -0.35 -23.44 -12.59
C TYR A 154 0.39 -23.97 -11.35
N ASN A 155 0.05 -25.18 -10.87
CA ASN A 155 0.80 -25.84 -9.79
C ASN A 155 2.27 -26.03 -10.18
N ASP A 156 2.52 -26.54 -11.39
CA ASP A 156 3.88 -26.72 -11.92
C ASP A 156 4.63 -25.40 -12.06
N TYR A 157 3.96 -24.36 -12.56
CA TYR A 157 4.54 -23.02 -12.66
C TYR A 157 4.99 -22.51 -11.29
N GLN A 158 4.14 -22.66 -10.27
CA GLN A 158 4.43 -22.22 -8.90
C GLN A 158 5.55 -23.04 -8.26
N TYR A 159 5.58 -24.36 -8.45
CA TYR A 159 6.68 -25.22 -8.01
C TYR A 159 8.02 -24.81 -8.64
N ASN A 160 8.02 -24.59 -9.97
CA ASN A 160 9.23 -24.23 -10.71
C ASN A 160 9.75 -22.84 -10.34
N SER A 161 8.87 -21.90 -9.99
CA SER A 161 9.27 -20.55 -9.54
C SER A 161 10.16 -20.54 -8.28
N ILE A 162 10.21 -21.64 -7.52
CA ILE A 162 11.12 -21.80 -6.37
C ILE A 162 12.58 -21.72 -6.84
N ASN A 163 12.88 -22.20 -8.05
CA ASN A 163 14.23 -22.17 -8.62
C ASN A 163 14.72 -20.72 -8.85
N ASP A 164 13.81 -19.81 -9.17
CA ASP A 164 14.10 -18.40 -9.47
C ASP A 164 14.20 -17.53 -8.22
N SER A 165 13.93 -18.10 -7.04
CA SER A 165 14.02 -17.37 -5.77
C SER A 165 15.47 -17.06 -5.39
N LYS A 166 15.67 -15.99 -4.60
CA LYS A 166 16.97 -15.58 -4.03
C LYS A 166 17.46 -16.48 -2.88
N LEU A 167 16.85 -17.64 -2.68
CA LEU A 167 17.18 -18.59 -1.61
C LEU A 167 18.46 -19.37 -1.93
N THR A 168 19.10 -19.91 -0.89
CA THR A 168 20.23 -20.84 -1.08
C THR A 168 19.74 -22.18 -1.67
N SER A 169 20.66 -22.98 -2.23
CA SER A 169 20.32 -24.30 -2.78
C SER A 169 19.67 -25.22 -1.74
N GLU A 170 20.18 -25.21 -0.51
CA GLU A 170 19.61 -25.93 0.65
C GLU A 170 18.15 -25.52 0.91
N GLN A 171 17.90 -24.21 0.99
CA GLN A 171 16.58 -23.64 1.23
C GLN A 171 15.61 -23.91 0.08
N LYS A 172 16.09 -23.91 -1.17
CA LYS A 172 15.30 -24.27 -2.35
C LYS A 172 14.86 -25.73 -2.29
N LYS A 173 15.79 -26.64 -1.96
CA LYS A 173 15.49 -28.07 -1.80
C LYS A 173 14.44 -28.28 -0.70
N GLN A 174 14.67 -27.73 0.49
CA GLN A 174 13.71 -27.84 1.60
C GLN A 174 12.33 -27.30 1.24
N ARG A 175 12.26 -26.19 0.50
CA ARG A 175 10.98 -25.60 0.08
C ARG A 175 10.26 -26.45 -0.97
N LYS A 176 11.00 -27.14 -1.83
CA LYS A 176 10.45 -28.10 -2.80
C LYS A 176 9.95 -29.37 -2.14
N ASP A 177 10.71 -29.91 -1.20
CA ASP A 177 10.35 -31.12 -0.46
C ASP A 177 9.06 -30.91 0.34
N ASN A 178 8.85 -29.69 0.87
CA ASN A 178 7.65 -29.30 1.60
C ASN A 178 6.59 -28.59 0.73
N TYR A 179 6.72 -28.62 -0.60
CA TYR A 179 5.80 -27.89 -1.47
C TYR A 179 4.42 -28.53 -1.46
N VAL A 180 3.41 -27.71 -1.21
CA VAL A 180 2.00 -28.07 -1.40
C VAL A 180 1.49 -27.34 -2.63
N HIS A 181 0.80 -28.08 -3.51
CA HIS A 181 0.20 -27.52 -4.73
C HIS A 181 -0.63 -26.27 -4.41
N SER A 182 -0.53 -25.27 -5.29
CA SER A 182 -1.18 -23.99 -5.06
C SER A 182 -2.70 -24.13 -5.04
N SER A 183 -3.26 -25.02 -5.88
CA SER A 183 -4.68 -25.36 -5.87
C SER A 183 -5.16 -25.92 -4.53
N VAL A 184 -4.38 -26.84 -3.95
CA VAL A 184 -4.66 -27.44 -2.63
C VAL A 184 -4.60 -26.38 -1.53
N ASN A 185 -3.58 -25.51 -1.53
CA ASN A 185 -3.47 -24.44 -0.54
C ASN A 185 -4.62 -23.43 -0.61
N ILE A 186 -5.10 -23.11 -1.81
CA ILE A 186 -6.26 -22.22 -2.00
C ILE A 186 -7.52 -22.86 -1.43
N LEU A 187 -7.77 -24.12 -1.75
CA LEU A 187 -8.93 -24.87 -1.24
C LEU A 187 -8.93 -25.01 0.28
N LYS A 188 -7.77 -25.32 0.88
CA LYS A 188 -7.62 -25.46 2.34
C LYS A 188 -8.05 -24.22 3.11
N GLY A 189 -7.97 -23.03 2.50
CA GLY A 189 -8.51 -21.80 3.11
C GLY A 189 -10.01 -21.86 3.41
N SER A 190 -10.74 -22.78 2.78
CA SER A 190 -12.18 -23.00 2.92
C SER A 190 -12.52 -24.31 3.64
N GLU A 191 -11.54 -24.98 4.26
CA GLU A 191 -11.74 -26.25 4.95
C GLU A 191 -12.54 -26.11 6.25
N ASN A 192 -12.47 -24.95 6.91
CA ASN A 192 -13.16 -24.70 8.17
C ASN A 192 -14.67 -25.03 8.05
N PRO A 193 -15.21 -25.97 8.85
CA PRO A 193 -16.63 -26.33 8.82
C PRO A 193 -17.59 -25.15 9.05
N GLN A 194 -17.14 -24.09 9.73
CA GLN A 194 -17.90 -22.87 9.98
C GLN A 194 -17.56 -21.74 8.99
N GLY A 195 -16.76 -22.03 7.96
CA GLY A 195 -16.33 -21.08 6.95
C GLY A 195 -17.39 -20.81 5.87
N TYR A 196 -17.39 -19.59 5.33
CA TYR A 196 -18.35 -19.14 4.32
C TYR A 196 -18.32 -19.94 2.99
N HIS A 197 -17.26 -20.71 2.72
CA HIS A 197 -17.07 -21.46 1.47
C HIS A 197 -16.89 -22.97 1.69
N ARG A 198 -17.38 -23.49 2.83
CA ARG A 198 -17.22 -24.91 3.19
C ARG A 198 -17.83 -25.85 2.15
N ASP A 199 -18.96 -25.47 1.59
CA ASP A 199 -19.69 -26.23 0.57
C ASP A 199 -18.87 -26.40 -0.73
N LEU A 200 -18.13 -25.36 -1.13
CA LEU A 200 -17.20 -25.43 -2.26
C LEU A 200 -16.04 -26.37 -1.99
N TYR A 201 -15.51 -26.37 -0.76
CA TYR A 201 -14.45 -27.31 -0.37
C TYR A 201 -14.95 -28.76 -0.41
N GLU A 202 -16.10 -29.05 0.19
CA GLU A 202 -16.64 -30.42 0.24
C GLU A 202 -16.89 -31.03 -1.13
N LYS A 203 -17.32 -30.22 -2.11
CA LYS A 203 -17.65 -30.69 -3.46
C LYS A 203 -16.44 -30.81 -4.38
N HIS A 204 -15.37 -30.05 -4.12
CA HIS A 204 -14.29 -29.84 -5.08
C HIS A 204 -12.87 -30.05 -4.53
N ASN A 205 -12.72 -30.55 -3.30
CA ASN A 205 -11.40 -30.74 -2.67
C ASN A 205 -10.48 -31.74 -3.38
N ASN A 206 -11.03 -32.76 -4.05
CA ASN A 206 -10.24 -33.79 -4.72
C ASN A 206 -9.61 -33.27 -6.02
N GLN A 207 -10.37 -32.51 -6.80
CA GLN A 207 -9.92 -31.95 -8.08
C GLN A 207 -10.67 -30.62 -8.35
N PRO A 208 -10.12 -29.48 -7.92
CA PRO A 208 -10.78 -28.19 -8.13
C PRO A 208 -10.82 -27.84 -9.62
N SER A 209 -12.01 -27.53 -10.12
CA SER A 209 -12.13 -26.92 -11.43
C SER A 209 -11.55 -25.50 -11.40
N ILE A 210 -11.17 -24.98 -12.57
CA ILE A 210 -10.66 -23.61 -12.69
C ILE A 210 -11.66 -22.57 -12.15
N TRP A 211 -12.96 -22.81 -12.32
CA TRP A 211 -14.04 -21.95 -11.82
C TRP A 211 -14.00 -21.78 -10.31
N VAL A 212 -13.97 -22.90 -9.60
CA VAL A 212 -13.92 -22.93 -8.13
C VAL A 212 -12.60 -22.33 -7.66
N LEU A 213 -11.51 -22.65 -8.34
CA LEU A 213 -10.20 -22.17 -7.97
C LEU A 213 -10.13 -20.63 -8.05
N ILE A 214 -10.54 -20.04 -9.17
CA ILE A 214 -10.52 -18.58 -9.37
C ILE A 214 -11.43 -17.85 -8.39
N GLU A 215 -12.59 -18.43 -8.03
CA GLU A 215 -13.48 -17.85 -7.05
C GLU A 215 -12.82 -17.76 -5.67
N LEU A 216 -12.17 -18.84 -5.23
CA LEU A 216 -11.52 -18.93 -3.92
C LEU A 216 -10.18 -18.18 -3.85
N MET A 217 -9.59 -17.80 -4.98
CA MET A 217 -8.34 -17.04 -4.99
C MET A 217 -8.53 -15.63 -4.40
N SER A 218 -7.64 -15.28 -3.47
CA SER A 218 -7.42 -13.89 -3.05
C SER A 218 -6.85 -13.04 -4.19
N TYR A 219 -6.96 -11.72 -4.09
CA TYR A 219 -6.37 -10.75 -5.04
C TYR A 219 -4.91 -11.07 -5.42
N GLY A 220 -4.09 -11.47 -4.43
CA GLY A 220 -2.68 -11.80 -4.66
C GLY A 220 -2.50 -13.11 -5.43
N GLN A 221 -3.35 -14.11 -5.18
CA GLN A 221 -3.35 -15.36 -5.94
C GLN A 221 -3.84 -15.14 -7.36
N VAL A 222 -4.86 -14.31 -7.58
CA VAL A 222 -5.28 -13.90 -8.94
C VAL A 222 -4.14 -13.20 -9.67
N ALA A 223 -3.45 -12.25 -9.03
CA ALA A 223 -2.30 -11.58 -9.65
C ALA A 223 -1.20 -12.57 -10.08
N SER A 224 -0.92 -13.58 -9.23
CA SER A 224 0.02 -14.67 -9.53
C SER A 224 -0.46 -15.56 -10.68
N PHE A 225 -1.75 -15.92 -10.69
CA PHE A 225 -2.35 -16.73 -11.74
C PHE A 225 -2.35 -16.02 -13.09
N ILE A 226 -2.71 -14.73 -13.12
CA ILE A 226 -2.66 -13.91 -14.34
C ILE A 226 -1.23 -13.82 -14.88
N LYS A 227 -0.23 -13.72 -14.00
CA LYS A 227 1.18 -13.74 -14.42
C LYS A 227 1.54 -15.07 -15.08
N PHE A 228 1.16 -16.20 -14.48
CA PHE A 228 1.31 -17.53 -15.08
C PHE A 228 0.66 -17.60 -16.47
N TYR A 229 -0.60 -17.21 -16.58
CA TYR A 229 -1.39 -17.28 -17.81
C TYR A 229 -0.75 -16.47 -18.95
N VAL A 230 -0.19 -15.30 -18.61
CA VAL A 230 0.52 -14.44 -19.55
C VAL A 230 1.89 -14.98 -19.94
N GLU A 231 2.68 -15.48 -18.99
CA GLU A 231 4.02 -16.01 -19.27
C GLU A 231 3.99 -17.31 -20.06
N ARG A 232 2.97 -18.14 -19.84
CA ARG A 232 2.72 -19.35 -20.64
C ARG A 232 2.05 -19.06 -21.99
N LYS A 233 1.77 -17.79 -22.31
CA LYS A 233 1.14 -17.34 -23.57
C LYS A 233 -0.15 -18.10 -23.90
N LYS A 234 -0.99 -18.31 -22.88
CA LYS A 234 -2.30 -18.99 -23.00
C LYS A 234 -3.26 -18.22 -23.92
N PHE A 235 -4.41 -18.81 -24.26
CA PHE A 235 -5.33 -18.19 -25.21
C PHE A 235 -5.71 -16.75 -24.78
N GLY A 236 -5.68 -15.78 -25.71
CA GLY A 236 -6.02 -14.39 -25.40
C GLY A 236 -5.11 -13.66 -24.40
N TYR A 237 -3.95 -14.24 -24.02
CA TYR A 237 -3.09 -13.70 -22.94
C TYR A 237 -2.70 -12.22 -23.10
N LYS A 238 -2.62 -11.70 -24.33
CA LYS A 238 -2.25 -10.30 -24.61
C LYS A 238 -3.22 -9.31 -23.94
N GLU A 239 -4.48 -9.70 -23.77
CA GLU A 239 -5.50 -8.88 -23.12
C GLU A 239 -5.29 -8.76 -21.59
N LEU A 240 -4.56 -9.70 -21.01
CA LEU A 240 -4.23 -9.74 -19.58
C LEU A 240 -2.82 -9.19 -19.29
N LYS A 241 -2.09 -8.72 -20.30
CA LYS A 241 -0.72 -8.19 -20.13
C LYS A 241 -0.64 -7.03 -19.15
N ASN A 242 -1.61 -6.12 -19.19
CA ASN A 242 -1.67 -5.01 -18.24
C ASN A 242 -1.90 -5.51 -16.80
N ALA A 243 -2.83 -6.44 -16.60
CA ALA A 243 -3.06 -7.05 -15.30
C ALA A 243 -1.79 -7.74 -14.78
N SER A 244 -1.13 -8.55 -15.60
CA SER A 244 0.13 -9.23 -15.26
C SER A 244 1.24 -8.24 -14.85
N ASP A 245 1.42 -7.16 -15.59
CA ASP A 245 2.46 -6.16 -15.31
C ASP A 245 2.19 -5.35 -14.04
N PHE A 246 0.92 -5.13 -13.66
CA PHE A 246 0.56 -4.07 -12.71
C PHE A 246 -0.21 -4.52 -11.46
N MET A 247 -0.85 -5.69 -11.44
CA MET A 247 -1.67 -6.10 -10.29
C MET A 247 -0.88 -6.18 -8.99
N HIS A 248 0.39 -6.59 -9.01
CA HIS A 248 1.23 -6.66 -7.82
C HIS A 248 1.44 -5.30 -7.13
N PHE A 249 1.48 -4.20 -7.88
CA PHE A 249 1.54 -2.85 -7.33
C PHE A 249 0.19 -2.44 -6.71
N SER A 250 -0.91 -2.67 -7.42
CA SER A 250 -2.26 -2.37 -6.89
C SER A 250 -2.59 -3.18 -5.63
N LYS A 251 -2.04 -4.40 -5.49
CA LYS A 251 -2.15 -5.23 -4.28
C LYS A 251 -1.60 -4.50 -3.05
N ASN A 252 -0.48 -3.78 -3.17
CA ASN A 252 0.09 -3.05 -2.04
C ASN A 252 -0.88 -2.00 -1.48
N ILE A 253 -1.59 -1.32 -2.37
CA ILE A 253 -2.60 -0.31 -2.01
C ILE A 253 -3.85 -0.97 -1.45
N ARG A 254 -4.34 -2.04 -2.08
CA ARG A 254 -5.48 -2.82 -1.59
C ARG A 254 -5.22 -3.32 -0.16
N ASP A 255 -4.06 -3.92 0.09
CA ASP A 255 -3.70 -4.47 1.40
C ASP A 255 -3.50 -3.34 2.43
N SER A 256 -2.91 -2.22 2.02
CA SER A 256 -2.80 -1.05 2.89
C SER A 256 -4.17 -0.52 3.31
N ALA A 257 -5.10 -0.41 2.36
CA ALA A 257 -6.47 0.03 2.62
C ALA A 257 -7.23 -0.95 3.53
N ALA A 258 -7.19 -2.25 3.22
CA ALA A 258 -7.88 -3.31 3.97
C ALA A 258 -7.36 -3.43 5.42
N HIS A 259 -6.06 -3.24 5.64
CA HIS A 259 -5.46 -3.24 6.98
C HIS A 259 -5.45 -1.85 7.65
N SER A 260 -6.18 -0.88 7.10
CA SER A 260 -6.26 0.49 7.63
C SER A 260 -4.91 1.18 7.85
N ARG A 261 -3.92 0.84 7.02
CA ARG A 261 -2.59 1.47 7.01
C ARG A 261 -2.65 2.81 6.28
N PRO A 262 -2.11 3.91 6.83
CA PRO A 262 -2.14 5.22 6.18
C PRO A 262 -1.51 5.21 4.79
N VAL A 263 -2.30 5.53 3.77
CA VAL A 263 -1.89 5.60 2.36
C VAL A 263 -1.29 6.97 2.03
N LEU A 264 -1.69 8.04 2.72
CA LEU A 264 -1.12 9.37 2.57
C LEU A 264 0.14 9.60 3.41
N LEU A 265 0.55 8.63 4.23
CA LEU A 265 1.84 8.69 4.93
C LEU A 265 2.96 8.84 3.90
N ASN A 266 3.83 9.84 4.11
CA ASN A 266 5.06 10.09 3.37
C ASN A 266 4.92 10.07 1.84
N ILE A 267 3.78 10.55 1.34
CA ILE A 267 3.42 10.51 -0.08
C ILE A 267 4.21 11.52 -0.93
N ILE A 268 4.81 12.53 -0.28
CA ILE A 268 5.65 13.55 -0.93
C ILE A 268 7.11 13.14 -1.12
N GLU A 269 7.58 12.09 -0.42
CA GLU A 269 8.99 11.70 -0.43
C GLU A 269 9.35 10.98 -1.75
N PRO A 270 10.24 11.52 -2.60
CA PRO A 270 10.65 10.87 -3.83
C PRO A 270 11.66 9.74 -3.56
N LEU A 271 12.01 8.98 -4.61
CA LEU A 271 13.10 7.99 -4.66
C LEU A 271 12.95 6.81 -3.68
N GLN A 272 11.75 6.24 -3.57
CA GLN A 272 11.45 5.13 -2.67
C GLN A 272 11.60 3.73 -3.31
N PHE A 273 12.07 3.64 -4.55
CA PHE A 273 12.25 2.37 -5.28
C PHE A 273 13.64 1.71 -5.07
N THR A 274 14.41 2.12 -4.07
CA THR A 274 15.72 1.51 -3.76
C THR A 274 15.56 0.00 -3.53
N GLY A 275 16.24 -0.82 -4.37
CA GLY A 275 16.15 -2.28 -4.31
C GLY A 275 14.84 -2.88 -4.83
N ARG A 276 13.99 -2.10 -5.52
CA ARG A 276 12.69 -2.53 -6.06
C ARG A 276 12.62 -2.35 -7.58
N PRO A 277 11.78 -3.11 -8.30
CA PRO A 277 11.53 -2.87 -9.72
C PRO A 277 11.02 -1.45 -9.94
N TYR A 278 11.68 -0.72 -10.85
CA TYR A 278 11.34 0.67 -11.16
C TYR A 278 9.98 0.76 -11.89
N PRO A 279 9.25 1.90 -11.77
CA PRO A 279 8.00 2.14 -12.50
C PRO A 279 8.06 1.79 -13.99
N LYS A 280 7.07 1.01 -14.45
CA LYS A 280 6.95 0.61 -15.87
C LYS A 280 6.66 1.84 -16.75
N GLN A 281 7.30 1.91 -17.92
CA GLN A 281 7.12 3.03 -18.88
C GLN A 281 5.66 3.26 -19.29
N LYS A 282 4.86 2.19 -19.36
CA LYS A 282 3.44 2.26 -19.74
C LYS A 282 2.60 3.10 -18.75
N LEU A 283 2.93 3.05 -17.46
CA LEU A 283 2.27 3.89 -16.45
C LEU A 283 2.65 5.35 -16.64
N LYS A 284 3.93 5.66 -16.90
CA LYS A 284 4.34 7.04 -17.22
C LYS A 284 3.59 7.58 -18.43
N GLN A 285 3.45 6.78 -19.48
CA GLN A 285 2.70 7.15 -20.67
C GLN A 285 1.24 7.46 -20.36
N TYR A 286 0.57 6.64 -19.54
CA TYR A 286 -0.80 6.89 -19.10
C TYR A 286 -0.96 8.27 -18.42
N LEU A 287 -0.01 8.67 -17.58
CA LEU A 287 -0.01 10.00 -16.96
C LEU A 287 0.31 11.13 -17.96
N PHE A 288 1.23 10.92 -18.91
CA PHE A 288 1.53 11.91 -19.95
C PHE A 288 0.34 12.14 -20.88
N ASP A 289 -0.36 11.08 -21.26
CA ASP A 289 -1.57 11.17 -22.08
C ASP A 289 -2.67 11.94 -21.32
N ALA A 290 -2.64 11.91 -19.98
CA ALA A 290 -3.53 12.70 -19.13
C ALA A 290 -3.11 14.17 -19.02
N ARG A 291 -2.08 14.58 -19.77
CA ARG A 291 -1.48 15.93 -19.78
C ARG A 291 -0.89 16.33 -18.44
N ILE A 292 -0.42 15.36 -17.65
CA ILE A 292 0.29 15.64 -16.41
C ILE A 292 1.74 16.05 -16.75
N PRO A 293 2.24 17.18 -16.21
CA PRO A 293 3.58 17.68 -16.52
C PRO A 293 4.69 16.64 -16.26
N LYS A 294 5.66 16.57 -17.18
CA LYS A 294 6.77 15.60 -17.11
C LYS A 294 7.56 15.67 -15.81
N ARG A 295 7.77 16.87 -15.26
CA ARG A 295 8.40 17.09 -13.96
C ARG A 295 7.66 16.32 -12.86
N LEU A 296 6.35 16.51 -12.74
CA LEU A 296 5.53 15.89 -11.70
C LEU A 296 5.56 14.36 -11.80
N VAL A 297 5.40 13.82 -13.01
CA VAL A 297 5.45 12.38 -13.24
C VAL A 297 6.79 11.78 -12.84
N ASN A 298 7.90 12.40 -13.26
CA ASN A 298 9.23 11.89 -12.96
C ASN A 298 9.63 12.06 -11.49
N THR A 299 9.11 13.07 -10.79
CA THR A 299 9.35 13.24 -9.36
C THR A 299 8.48 12.26 -8.55
N TYR A 300 7.16 12.32 -8.69
CA TYR A 300 6.27 11.66 -7.74
C TYR A 300 5.99 10.18 -8.05
N LEU A 301 6.17 9.69 -9.29
CA LEU A 301 6.11 8.24 -9.53
C LEU A 301 7.32 7.49 -8.96
N THR A 302 8.33 8.18 -8.45
CA THR A 302 9.40 7.55 -7.66
C THR A 302 8.99 7.31 -6.21
N ASN A 303 7.83 7.80 -5.77
CA ASN A 303 7.19 7.43 -4.52
C ASN A 303 6.34 6.16 -4.75
N VAL A 304 6.51 5.14 -3.91
CA VAL A 304 5.84 3.84 -4.09
C VAL A 304 4.32 3.98 -3.94
N LYS A 305 3.84 4.82 -3.01
CA LYS A 305 2.40 4.99 -2.77
C LYS A 305 1.73 5.72 -3.93
N THR A 306 2.34 6.81 -4.41
CA THR A 306 1.82 7.53 -5.57
C THR A 306 1.83 6.65 -6.82
N HIS A 307 2.90 5.88 -7.03
CA HIS A 307 2.99 4.90 -8.11
C HIS A 307 1.86 3.87 -8.04
N ASP A 308 1.67 3.23 -6.89
CA ASP A 308 0.70 2.15 -6.75
C ASP A 308 -0.74 2.69 -6.81
N LEU A 309 -1.00 3.91 -6.31
CA LEU A 309 -2.27 4.64 -6.48
C LEU A 309 -2.59 4.88 -7.96
N CYS A 310 -1.62 5.41 -8.72
CA CYS A 310 -1.77 5.62 -10.16
C CYS A 310 -1.97 4.30 -10.90
N THR A 311 -1.32 3.23 -10.45
CA THR A 311 -1.47 1.88 -11.01
C THR A 311 -2.88 1.33 -10.79
N LEU A 312 -3.47 1.53 -9.61
CA LEU A 312 -4.85 1.13 -9.35
C LEU A 312 -5.83 1.83 -10.29
N LEU A 313 -5.69 3.16 -10.44
CA LEU A 313 -6.52 3.94 -11.38
C LEU A 313 -6.32 3.48 -12.83
N TYR A 314 -5.07 3.20 -13.22
CA TYR A 314 -4.76 2.67 -14.54
C TYR A 314 -5.43 1.31 -14.80
N LEU A 315 -5.34 0.36 -13.87
CA LEU A 315 -6.00 -0.94 -14.01
C LEU A 315 -7.52 -0.80 -14.08
N HIS A 316 -8.10 0.05 -13.24
CA HIS A 316 -9.53 0.32 -13.25
C HIS A 316 -9.97 0.92 -14.59
N ASP A 317 -9.21 1.85 -15.15
CA ASP A 317 -9.48 2.44 -16.47
C ASP A 317 -9.45 1.39 -17.60
N ASN A 318 -8.51 0.43 -17.52
CA ASN A 318 -8.30 -0.59 -18.54
C ASN A 318 -9.33 -1.73 -18.50
N TYR A 319 -9.75 -2.18 -17.32
CA TYR A 319 -10.53 -3.42 -17.17
C TYR A 319 -11.99 -3.18 -16.78
N VAL A 320 -12.32 -2.11 -16.06
CA VAL A 320 -13.67 -1.85 -15.56
C VAL A 320 -14.36 -0.86 -16.50
N LYS A 321 -14.64 -1.28 -17.74
CA LYS A 321 -15.25 -0.42 -18.78
C LYS A 321 -16.76 -0.66 -18.91
N GLY A 322 -17.54 0.40 -19.13
CA GLY A 322 -18.97 0.31 -19.43
C GLY A 322 -19.85 -0.28 -18.31
N SER A 323 -19.36 -0.34 -17.07
CA SER A 323 -20.11 -0.89 -15.95
C SER A 323 -20.73 0.21 -15.09
N ARG A 324 -21.92 -0.06 -14.53
CA ARG A 324 -22.53 0.83 -13.53
C ARG A 324 -21.61 1.08 -12.33
N ALA A 325 -20.80 0.08 -11.96
CA ALA A 325 -19.76 0.22 -10.94
C ALA A 325 -18.77 1.35 -11.28
N ARG A 326 -18.32 1.45 -12.54
CA ARG A 326 -17.43 2.52 -13.01
C ARG A 326 -18.04 3.91 -12.80
N GLU A 327 -19.33 4.06 -13.09
CA GLU A 327 -20.05 5.32 -12.93
C GLU A 327 -20.12 5.76 -11.47
N GLU A 328 -20.47 4.83 -10.58
CA GLU A 328 -20.53 5.08 -9.14
C GLU A 328 -19.14 5.40 -8.56
N ARG A 329 -18.10 4.65 -8.97
CA ARG A 329 -16.72 4.93 -8.57
C ARG A 329 -16.26 6.31 -9.01
N LYS A 330 -16.66 6.76 -10.21
CA LYS A 330 -16.36 8.13 -10.68
C LYS A 330 -17.00 9.19 -9.79
N LYS A 331 -18.26 9.02 -9.39
CA LYS A 331 -18.93 9.94 -8.44
C LYS A 331 -18.19 9.97 -7.11
N GLU A 332 -17.80 8.81 -6.58
CA GLU A 332 -17.04 8.70 -5.33
C GLU A 332 -15.65 9.35 -5.43
N LEU A 333 -14.94 9.20 -6.55
CA LEU A 333 -13.66 9.87 -6.82
C LEU A 333 -13.81 11.40 -6.84
N ILE A 334 -14.87 11.91 -7.48
CA ILE A 334 -15.18 13.36 -7.50
C ILE A 334 -15.47 13.86 -6.08
N ASN A 335 -16.28 13.13 -5.31
CA ASN A 335 -16.61 13.49 -3.93
C ASN A 335 -15.37 13.48 -3.03
N LEU A 336 -14.47 12.50 -3.19
CA LEU A 336 -13.20 12.46 -2.48
C LEU A 336 -12.33 13.68 -2.83
N PHE A 337 -12.26 14.04 -4.11
CA PHE A 337 -11.49 15.19 -4.56
C PHE A 337 -12.06 16.51 -4.01
N GLN A 338 -13.38 16.66 -3.98
CA GLN A 338 -14.06 17.80 -3.35
C GLN A 338 -13.76 17.84 -1.84
N ARG A 339 -13.83 16.69 -1.16
CA ARG A 339 -13.49 16.57 0.27
C ARG A 339 -12.05 16.98 0.55
N ALA A 340 -11.10 16.57 -0.29
CA ALA A 340 -9.68 16.92 -0.14
C ALA A 340 -9.41 18.42 -0.34
N ARG A 341 -10.26 19.12 -1.11
CA ARG A 341 -10.13 20.57 -1.35
C ARG A 341 -10.83 21.44 -0.30
N ARG A 342 -11.69 20.86 0.55
CA ARG A 342 -12.53 21.60 1.50
C ARG A 342 -11.71 22.50 2.43
N GLU A 343 -10.66 21.95 3.03
CA GLU A 343 -9.76 22.68 3.94
C GLU A 343 -8.48 23.19 3.27
N LYS A 344 -8.54 23.53 1.96
CA LYS A 344 -7.37 24.00 1.18
C LYS A 344 -6.56 25.11 1.87
N LYS A 345 -7.19 25.93 2.71
CA LYS A 345 -6.54 27.00 3.48
C LYS A 345 -5.44 26.48 4.42
N LEU A 346 -5.59 25.25 4.94
CA LEU A 346 -4.61 24.63 5.83
C LEU A 346 -3.32 24.22 5.09
N TYR A 347 -3.37 24.10 3.76
CA TYR A 347 -2.28 23.54 2.94
C TYR A 347 -1.61 24.57 2.04
N LYS A 348 -1.83 25.88 2.27
CA LYS A 348 -1.26 26.96 1.43
C LYS A 348 0.26 26.84 1.27
N GLU A 349 0.94 26.46 2.34
CA GLU A 349 2.40 26.31 2.41
C GLU A 349 2.90 24.90 2.06
N SER A 350 2.00 24.00 1.61
CA SER A 350 2.31 22.58 1.31
C SER A 350 2.26 22.31 -0.19
N GLN A 351 3.22 22.87 -0.93
CA GLN A 351 3.25 22.78 -2.40
C GLN A 351 3.23 21.32 -2.88
N GLU A 352 3.99 20.42 -2.27
CA GLU A 352 4.12 19.04 -2.70
C GLU A 352 2.83 18.23 -2.55
N LEU A 353 2.07 18.48 -1.47
CA LEU A 353 0.74 17.90 -1.30
C LEU A 353 -0.23 18.41 -2.38
N GLY A 354 -0.13 19.70 -2.73
CA GLY A 354 -0.88 20.29 -3.84
C GLY A 354 -0.54 19.65 -5.18
N GLU A 355 0.74 19.39 -5.45
CA GLU A 355 1.22 18.74 -6.68
C GLU A 355 0.71 17.29 -6.80
N ILE A 356 0.69 16.53 -5.70
CA ILE A 356 0.12 15.17 -5.68
C ILE A 356 -1.39 15.20 -5.91
N LEU A 357 -2.10 16.13 -5.25
CA LEU A 357 -3.53 16.30 -5.46
C LEU A 357 -3.83 16.68 -6.92
N LEU A 358 -2.97 17.49 -7.57
CA LEU A 358 -3.08 17.82 -9.00
C LEU A 358 -2.93 16.58 -9.89
N ILE A 359 -1.97 15.69 -9.61
CA ILE A 359 -1.80 14.42 -10.34
C ILE A 359 -3.10 13.60 -10.25
N LEU A 360 -3.56 13.34 -9.02
CA LEU A 360 -4.75 12.52 -8.78
C LEU A 360 -6.01 13.16 -9.38
N GLY A 361 -6.20 14.46 -9.16
CA GLY A 361 -7.33 15.21 -9.70
C GLY A 361 -7.37 15.24 -11.23
N THR A 362 -6.21 15.31 -11.88
CA THR A 362 -6.12 15.27 -13.35
C THR A 362 -6.52 13.90 -13.89
N LEU A 363 -6.06 12.82 -13.25
CA LEU A 363 -6.48 11.46 -13.60
C LEU A 363 -7.99 11.26 -13.41
N ILE A 364 -8.54 11.71 -12.27
CA ILE A 364 -9.97 11.64 -11.98
C ILE A 364 -10.79 12.41 -13.01
N ARG A 365 -10.34 13.60 -13.43
CA ARG A 365 -11.04 14.41 -14.43
C ARG A 365 -11.08 13.73 -15.80
N ARG A 366 -10.00 13.05 -16.19
CA ARG A 366 -9.92 12.30 -17.46
C ARG A 366 -10.66 10.96 -17.42
N TYR A 367 -11.01 10.50 -16.22
CA TYR A 367 -11.68 9.23 -16.00
C TYR A 367 -13.06 9.24 -16.67
N ASN A 368 -13.13 8.75 -17.91
CA ASN A 368 -14.33 8.78 -18.76
C ASN A 368 -15.22 7.56 -18.52
N TYR A 369 -16.48 7.68 -18.91
CA TYR A 369 -17.50 6.62 -18.88
C TYR A 369 -17.19 5.53 -19.88
#